data_AF-A0A6G1J0P8-F1
#
_entry.id   AF-A0A6G1J0P8-F1
#
_cell.length_a   1.000
_cell.length_b   1.000
_cell.length_c   1.000
_cell.angle_alpha   90.00
_cell.angle_beta   90.00
_cell.angle_gamma   90.00
#
_symmetry.space_group_name_H-M   'P 1'
#
loop_
_entity.id
_entity.type
_entity.pdbx_description
1 polymer ?
#
loop_
_entity_poly.entity_id
_entity_poly.type
_entity_poly.pdbx_seq_one_letter_code
_entity_poly.pdbx_strand_id
1 'polypeptide(L)'
;MRISILITALMSSIAVSALPTTSSSTSSICSCDTSPSVGATIFKESNPTACGNVASDYTTIPTGQGCIDLSNFFGSWEDHVGALVVAKGQKCEFYTEFACPSTNAPLCLGSKTEPIIKATVPKTYQGKIKSAQCHKL
;
A
#
# COMPACT_ATOMS: atom_id res chain seq x y z
N MET A 1 -55.74 56.71 8.80
CA MET A 1 -54.72 55.96 9.58
C MET A 1 -53.70 55.42 8.59
N ARG A 2 -52.52 56.05 8.58
CA ARG A 2 -51.21 55.49 8.96
C ARG A 2 -50.48 54.78 7.81
N ILE A 3 -49.59 55.55 7.20
CA ILE A 3 -48.45 55.16 6.35
C ILE A 3 -47.38 54.54 7.27
N SER A 4 -46.77 53.41 6.88
CA SER A 4 -45.54 52.86 7.51
C SER A 4 -44.87 51.91 6.49
N ILE A 5 -43.99 52.43 5.62
CA ILE A 5 -42.51 52.46 5.69
C ILE A 5 -41.86 51.07 5.57
N LEU A 6 -41.23 50.86 4.40
CA LEU A 6 -40.25 49.84 4.05
C LEU A 6 -38.96 50.02 4.87
N ILE A 7 -38.42 48.92 5.39
CA ILE A 7 -37.01 48.84 5.84
C ILE A 7 -36.34 47.67 5.11
N THR A 8 -35.47 48.02 4.18
CA THR A 8 -34.47 47.17 3.55
C THR A 8 -33.27 47.06 4.50
N ALA A 9 -32.95 45.84 4.95
CA ALA A 9 -31.68 45.56 5.61
C ALA A 9 -30.82 44.67 4.71
N LEU A 10 -29.85 45.28 4.03
CA LEU A 10 -28.71 44.58 3.44
C LEU A 10 -27.86 44.03 4.58
N MET A 11 -27.87 42.70 4.75
CA MET A 11 -26.89 42.02 5.60
C MET A 11 -25.74 41.56 4.72
N SER A 12 -24.69 42.39 4.68
CA SER A 12 -23.40 42.06 4.09
C SER A 12 -22.75 40.92 4.86
N SER A 13 -22.78 39.71 4.32
CA SER A 13 -22.04 38.57 4.85
C SER A 13 -20.59 38.67 4.37
N ILE A 14 -19.70 39.00 5.30
CA ILE A 14 -18.25 38.90 5.11
C ILE A 14 -17.92 37.41 5.00
N ALA A 15 -17.55 36.96 3.81
CA ALA A 15 -17.05 35.61 3.58
C ALA A 15 -15.69 35.49 4.27
N VAL A 16 -15.68 34.95 5.49
CA VAL A 16 -14.44 34.45 6.11
C VAL A 16 -14.03 33.24 5.28
N SER A 17 -13.08 33.46 4.36
CA SER A 17 -12.36 32.36 3.71
C SER A 17 -11.50 31.70 4.78
N ALA A 18 -12.12 30.78 5.53
CA ALA A 18 -11.39 29.76 6.24
C ALA A 18 -10.68 28.95 5.16
N LEU A 19 -9.42 29.30 4.92
CA LEU A 19 -8.51 28.54 4.08
C LEU A 19 -8.61 27.10 4.57
N PRO A 20 -9.07 26.14 3.76
CA PRO A 20 -9.02 24.76 4.18
C PRO A 20 -7.55 24.50 4.46
N THR A 21 -7.23 24.29 5.73
CA THR A 21 -5.99 23.62 6.08
C THR A 21 -6.16 22.28 5.39
N THR A 22 -5.52 22.13 4.24
CA THR A 22 -5.29 20.83 3.64
C THR A 22 -4.60 20.07 4.75
N SER A 23 -5.39 19.30 5.50
CA SER A 23 -4.93 18.19 6.28
C SER A 23 -4.15 17.37 5.27
N SER A 24 -2.86 17.66 5.23
CA SER A 24 -1.86 16.80 4.66
C SER A 24 -1.99 15.60 5.56
N SER A 25 -2.90 14.69 5.17
CA SER A 25 -2.94 13.34 5.65
C SER A 25 -1.53 12.88 5.41
N THR A 26 -0.73 13.03 6.46
CA THR A 26 0.63 12.55 6.54
C THR A 26 0.38 11.08 6.51
N SER A 27 0.41 10.53 5.29
CA SER A 27 0.43 9.12 5.02
C SER A 27 1.44 8.59 6.00
N SER A 28 0.94 7.92 7.04
CA SER A 28 1.76 7.31 8.07
C SER A 28 2.36 6.14 7.33
N ILE A 29 3.43 6.44 6.59
CA ILE A 29 4.09 5.50 5.71
C ILE A 29 4.53 4.38 6.62
N CYS A 30 3.93 3.23 6.34
CA CYS A 30 4.17 1.96 6.97
C CYS A 30 5.69 1.82 7.25
N SER A 31 6.12 1.80 8.52
CA SER A 31 7.51 1.49 8.87
C SER A 31 7.73 0.00 8.67
N CYS A 32 7.79 -0.40 7.40
CA CYS A 32 8.11 -1.76 7.01
C CYS A 32 9.53 -2.02 7.46
N ASP A 33 9.73 -3.15 8.14
CA ASP A 33 11.03 -3.57 8.64
C ASP A 33 12.10 -3.35 7.56
N THR A 34 12.99 -2.39 7.82
CA THR A 34 14.04 -1.97 6.87
C THR A 34 15.27 -2.86 6.99
N SER A 35 15.18 -3.97 7.70
CA SER A 35 16.24 -4.95 7.80
C SER A 35 16.71 -5.37 6.40
N PRO A 36 18.03 -5.38 6.14
CA PRO A 36 18.58 -5.72 4.82
C PRO A 36 18.25 -7.15 4.36
N SER A 37 17.79 -7.99 5.31
CA SER A 37 17.39 -9.38 5.08
C SER A 37 15.94 -9.51 4.59
N VAL A 38 15.14 -8.43 4.69
CA VAL A 38 13.74 -8.41 4.25
C VAL A 38 13.67 -7.81 2.84
N GLY A 39 13.14 -8.60 1.91
CA GLY A 39 12.91 -8.17 0.53
C GLY A 39 11.60 -7.40 0.39
N ALA A 40 10.52 -8.02 0.84
CA ALA A 40 9.19 -7.42 0.84
C ALA A 40 8.38 -7.81 2.07
N THR A 41 7.37 -7.02 2.38
CA THR A 41 6.29 -7.35 3.31
C THR A 41 5.00 -7.46 2.51
N ILE A 42 4.28 -8.56 2.67
CA ILE A 42 2.98 -8.79 2.02
C ILE A 42 1.87 -8.77 3.06
N PHE A 43 0.71 -8.27 2.67
CA PHE A 43 -0.46 -8.12 3.54
C PHE A 43 -1.66 -8.76 2.88
N LYS A 44 -2.52 -9.43 3.67
CA LYS A 44 -3.75 -10.00 3.11
C LYS A 44 -4.76 -8.92 2.73
N GLU A 45 -4.83 -7.86 3.52
CA GLU A 45 -5.75 -6.76 3.30
C GLU A 45 -5.24 -5.80 2.23
N SER A 46 -6.19 -5.21 1.49
CA SER A 46 -5.91 -4.06 0.61
C SER A 46 -6.07 -2.77 1.39
N ASN A 47 -5.22 -1.79 1.12
CA ASN A 47 -5.10 -0.52 1.83
C ASN A 47 -4.93 -0.73 3.35
N PRO A 48 -3.91 -1.49 3.80
CA PRO A 48 -3.67 -1.70 5.22
C PRO A 48 -3.54 -0.34 5.90
N THR A 49 -4.45 -0.08 6.84
CA THR A 49 -4.49 1.17 7.59
C THR A 49 -3.44 1.06 8.68
N ALA A 50 -2.26 1.61 8.41
CA ALA A 50 -1.11 1.70 9.29
C ALA A 50 -0.36 0.36 9.57
N CYS A 51 0.96 0.39 9.39
CA CYS A 51 1.92 -0.47 10.11
C CYS A 51 1.89 -0.11 11.62
N GLY A 52 0.73 -0.24 12.26
CA GLY A 52 0.51 0.29 13.59
C GLY A 52 -0.92 0.11 14.03
N ASN A 53 -1.14 -0.98 14.77
CA ASN A 53 -2.27 -1.21 15.69
C ASN A 53 -3.57 -1.80 15.12
N VAL A 54 -3.47 -2.85 14.31
CA VAL A 54 -4.24 -4.10 14.48
C VAL A 54 -3.37 -5.18 13.84
N ALA A 55 -3.43 -6.44 14.27
CA ALA A 55 -2.79 -7.55 13.59
C ALA A 55 -3.40 -7.71 12.18
N SER A 56 -2.99 -6.88 11.22
CA SER A 56 -3.21 -7.15 9.81
C SER A 56 -2.42 -8.42 9.54
N ASP A 57 -3.04 -9.48 9.03
CA ASP A 57 -2.28 -10.63 8.56
C ASP A 57 -1.23 -10.09 7.58
N TYR A 58 0.05 -10.11 8.00
CA TYR A 58 1.22 -9.76 7.21
C TYR A 58 2.31 -10.80 7.38
N THR A 59 3.18 -10.93 6.38
CA THR A 59 4.40 -11.73 6.47
C THR A 59 5.51 -11.12 5.61
N THR A 60 6.75 -11.50 5.86
CA THR A 60 7.92 -10.98 5.15
C THR A 60 8.47 -12.00 4.17
N ILE A 61 8.80 -11.56 2.96
CA ILE A 61 9.52 -12.32 1.94
C ILE A 61 11.01 -12.00 2.10
N PRO A 62 11.84 -12.96 2.53
CA PRO A 62 13.27 -12.71 2.70
C PRO A 62 13.98 -12.48 1.36
N THR A 63 15.02 -11.68 1.39
CA THR A 63 15.91 -11.48 0.22
C THR A 63 16.87 -12.65 0.08
N GLY A 64 17.14 -13.07 -1.16
CA GLY A 64 18.23 -13.99 -1.48
C GLY A 64 17.95 -15.47 -1.19
N GLN A 65 16.72 -15.84 -0.85
CA GLN A 65 16.30 -17.24 -0.65
C GLN A 65 15.85 -17.94 -1.95
N GLY A 66 16.01 -17.30 -3.11
CA GLY A 66 15.50 -17.80 -4.38
C GLY A 66 13.99 -17.60 -4.50
N CYS A 67 13.34 -18.50 -5.24
CA CYS A 67 11.90 -18.50 -5.39
C CYS A 67 11.20 -19.12 -4.18
N ILE A 68 10.20 -18.42 -3.67
CA ILE A 68 9.40 -18.85 -2.53
C ILE A 68 7.97 -19.07 -3.00
N ASP A 69 7.45 -20.29 -2.76
CA ASP A 69 6.05 -20.61 -2.96
C ASP A 69 5.23 -20.19 -1.73
N LEU A 70 4.21 -19.37 -1.96
CA LEU A 70 3.38 -18.81 -0.91
C LEU A 70 2.42 -19.85 -0.29
N SER A 71 2.18 -20.97 -0.97
CA SER A 71 1.39 -22.10 -0.46
C SER A 71 2.02 -22.81 0.73
N ASN A 72 3.35 -22.89 0.73
CA ASN A 72 4.11 -23.48 1.83
C ASN A 72 4.57 -22.43 2.84
N PHE A 73 4.26 -21.16 2.60
CA PHE A 73 4.67 -20.06 3.45
C PHE A 73 3.64 -19.83 4.55
N PHE A 74 4.09 -19.83 5.80
CA PHE A 74 3.33 -19.73 7.06
C PHE A 74 1.93 -19.10 6.93
N GLY A 75 0.90 -19.94 6.78
CA GLY A 75 -0.50 -19.51 6.78
C GLY A 75 -1.17 -19.40 5.41
N SER A 76 -0.65 -20.11 4.40
CA SER A 76 -1.26 -20.25 3.06
C SER A 76 -1.57 -18.90 2.44
N TRP A 77 -0.51 -18.22 2.00
CA TRP A 77 -0.57 -16.87 1.48
C TRP A 77 -0.97 -16.79 0.01
N GLU A 78 -1.10 -17.94 -0.66
CA GLU A 78 -1.64 -18.00 -2.01
C GLU A 78 -3.03 -17.36 -2.04
N ASP A 79 -3.29 -16.58 -3.08
CA ASP A 79 -4.59 -15.96 -3.34
C ASP A 79 -5.11 -14.98 -2.27
N HIS A 80 -4.32 -14.66 -1.26
CA HIS A 80 -4.72 -13.75 -0.20
C HIS A 80 -4.02 -12.40 -0.24
N VAL A 81 -3.01 -12.21 -1.10
CA VAL A 81 -2.23 -10.96 -1.12
C VAL A 81 -3.01 -9.76 -1.67
N GLY A 82 -3.28 -8.77 -0.80
CA GLY A 82 -4.02 -7.55 -1.10
C GLY A 82 -3.15 -6.29 -1.20
N ALA A 83 -2.04 -6.24 -0.46
CA ALA A 83 -1.06 -5.15 -0.52
C ALA A 83 0.38 -5.67 -0.40
N LEU A 84 1.33 -4.88 -0.90
CA LEU A 84 2.75 -5.21 -0.95
C LEU A 84 3.59 -4.00 -0.56
N VAL A 85 4.68 -4.22 0.16
CA VAL A 85 5.73 -3.22 0.35
C VAL A 85 7.07 -3.86 0.05
N VAL A 86 7.84 -3.31 -0.89
CA VAL A 86 9.21 -3.75 -1.17
C VAL A 86 10.18 -2.82 -0.46
N ALA A 87 11.13 -3.39 0.28
CA ALA A 87 12.10 -2.62 1.02
C ALA A 87 13.05 -1.85 0.09
N LYS A 88 13.60 -0.73 0.59
CA LYS A 88 14.61 0.05 -0.12
C LYS A 88 15.83 -0.82 -0.45
N GLY A 89 16.37 -0.68 -1.66
CA GLY A 89 17.54 -1.42 -2.13
C GLY A 89 17.22 -2.86 -2.52
N GLN A 90 15.94 -3.23 -2.60
CA GLN A 90 15.48 -4.54 -2.99
C GLN A 90 14.65 -4.46 -4.27
N LYS A 91 14.67 -5.54 -5.04
CA LYS A 91 13.77 -5.81 -6.16
C LYS A 91 13.13 -7.17 -5.95
N CYS A 92 11.81 -7.17 -5.98
CA CYS A 92 11.00 -8.36 -5.85
C CYS A 92 10.15 -8.57 -7.11
N GLU A 93 9.99 -9.82 -7.47
CA GLU A 93 9.21 -10.29 -8.62
C GLU A 93 8.12 -11.21 -8.08
N PHE A 94 6.86 -10.85 -8.34
CA PHE A 94 5.69 -11.60 -7.88
C PHE A 94 5.01 -12.29 -9.07
N TYR A 95 4.70 -13.57 -8.92
CA TYR A 95 4.18 -14.43 -9.99
C TYR A 95 2.80 -14.95 -9.62
N THR A 96 1.94 -15.12 -10.62
CA THR A 96 0.63 -15.76 -10.46
C THR A 96 0.68 -17.29 -10.55
N GLU A 97 1.88 -17.85 -10.70
CA GLU A 97 2.14 -19.28 -10.78
C GLU A 97 3.21 -19.66 -9.75
N PHE A 98 3.25 -20.93 -9.38
CA PHE A 98 4.27 -21.47 -8.47
C PHE A 98 5.64 -21.56 -9.14
N ALA A 99 6.69 -21.64 -8.33
CA ALA A 99 8.07 -21.85 -8.74
C ALA A 99 8.67 -20.76 -9.67
N CYS A 100 8.12 -19.54 -9.66
CA CYS A 100 8.66 -18.36 -10.35
C CYS A 100 9.02 -18.64 -11.84
N PRO A 101 8.04 -19.05 -12.67
CA PRO A 101 8.33 -19.51 -14.02
C PRO A 101 8.83 -18.36 -14.90
N SER A 102 9.82 -18.64 -15.73
CA SER A 102 10.39 -17.65 -16.67
C SER A 102 9.48 -17.31 -17.84
N THR A 103 8.40 -18.07 -18.04
CA THR A 103 7.49 -17.91 -19.19
C THR A 103 6.43 -16.83 -18.98
N ASN A 104 6.12 -16.50 -17.72
CA ASN A 104 5.11 -15.51 -17.37
C ASN A 104 5.77 -14.23 -16.88
N ALA A 105 5.30 -13.08 -17.36
CA ALA A 105 5.80 -11.79 -16.89
C ALA A 105 5.40 -11.58 -15.42
N PRO A 106 6.37 -11.38 -14.50
CA PRO A 106 6.05 -11.08 -13.11
C PRO A 106 5.66 -9.61 -12.90
N LEU A 107 5.04 -9.34 -11.76
CA LEU A 107 4.95 -7.99 -11.22
C LEU A 107 6.29 -7.63 -10.60
N CYS A 108 7.09 -6.83 -11.31
CA CYS A 108 8.38 -6.33 -10.83
C CYS A 108 8.19 -5.07 -9.98
N LEU A 109 8.66 -5.09 -8.74
CA LEU A 109 8.66 -3.93 -7.83
C LEU A 109 10.03 -3.79 -7.18
N GLY A 110 10.57 -2.59 -7.14
CA GLY A 110 11.85 -2.32 -6.46
C GLY A 110 12.39 -0.93 -6.73
N SER A 111 13.22 -0.44 -5.81
CA SER A 111 13.94 0.83 -5.95
C SER A 111 15.20 0.83 -5.11
N LYS A 112 16.25 1.52 -5.58
CA LYS A 112 17.52 1.67 -4.85
C LYS A 112 17.43 2.67 -3.70
N THR A 113 16.52 3.64 -3.81
CA THR A 113 16.55 4.87 -2.99
C THR A 113 15.46 4.91 -1.94
N GLU A 114 14.33 4.26 -2.18
CA GLU A 114 13.12 4.32 -1.35
C GLU A 114 12.36 2.97 -1.35
N PRO A 115 11.55 2.67 -0.33
CA PRO A 115 10.65 1.53 -0.37
C PRO A 115 9.52 1.76 -1.37
N ILE A 116 9.07 0.68 -2.04
CA ILE A 116 7.93 0.73 -2.95
C ILE A 116 6.70 0.22 -2.22
N ILE A 117 5.72 1.10 -2.01
CA ILE A 117 4.46 0.77 -1.35
C ILE A 117 3.36 0.61 -2.39
N LYS A 118 2.74 -0.56 -2.42
CA LYS A 118 1.53 -0.85 -3.18
C LYS A 118 0.42 -1.16 -2.20
N ALA A 119 -0.29 -0.10 -1.80
CA ALA A 119 -1.44 -0.19 -0.92
C ALA A 119 -2.53 -1.10 -1.50
N THR A 120 -2.65 -1.20 -2.82
CA THR A 120 -3.51 -2.19 -3.49
C THR A 120 -2.71 -2.86 -4.60
N VAL A 121 -2.70 -4.20 -4.62
CA VAL A 121 -2.11 -4.99 -5.70
C VAL A 121 -2.92 -4.77 -6.99
N PRO A 122 -2.28 -4.65 -8.17
CA PRO A 122 -3.01 -4.54 -9.43
C PRO A 122 -4.00 -5.70 -9.60
N LYS A 123 -5.19 -5.44 -10.18
CA LYS A 123 -6.26 -6.45 -10.34
C LYS A 123 -5.81 -7.75 -11.02
N THR A 124 -4.80 -7.69 -11.88
CA THR A 124 -4.22 -8.87 -12.54
C THR A 124 -3.53 -9.83 -11.56
N TYR A 125 -3.05 -9.33 -10.42
CA TYR A 125 -2.29 -10.06 -9.40
C TYR A 125 -3.00 -10.16 -8.05
N GLN A 126 -4.00 -9.31 -7.80
CA GLN A 126 -4.73 -9.29 -6.53
C GLN A 126 -5.39 -10.64 -6.28
N GLY A 127 -5.05 -11.27 -5.14
CA GLY A 127 -5.53 -12.61 -4.81
C GLY A 127 -5.17 -13.68 -5.85
N LYS A 128 -4.03 -13.53 -6.54
CA LYS A 128 -3.52 -14.51 -7.50
C LYS A 128 -2.03 -14.77 -7.36
N ILE A 129 -1.32 -14.04 -6.49
CA ILE A 129 0.13 -14.23 -6.31
C ILE A 129 0.34 -15.58 -5.63
N LYS A 130 1.16 -16.43 -6.26
CA LYS A 130 1.47 -17.79 -5.78
C LYS A 130 2.93 -17.97 -5.41
N SER A 131 3.83 -17.23 -6.04
CA SER A 131 5.25 -17.24 -5.68
C SER A 131 5.87 -15.86 -5.78
N ALA A 132 6.97 -15.67 -5.06
CA ALA A 132 7.74 -14.44 -5.08
C ALA A 132 9.24 -14.72 -4.96
N GLN A 133 10.06 -13.86 -5.54
CA GLN A 133 11.50 -13.87 -5.32
C GLN A 133 12.00 -12.44 -5.12
N CYS A 134 12.93 -12.25 -4.19
CA CYS A 134 13.51 -10.96 -3.88
C CYS A 134 15.04 -11.01 -3.95
N HIS A 135 15.63 -10.00 -4.58
CA HIS A 135 17.07 -9.81 -4.71
C HIS A 135 17.46 -8.36 -4.43
N LYS A 136 18.72 -8.17 -4.03
CA LYS A 136 19.29 -6.83 -3.81
C LYS A 136 19.51 -6.12 -5.15
N LEU A 137 19.25 -4.80 -5.18
CA LEU A 137 19.47 -3.92 -6.34
C LEU A 137 20.83 -3.22 -6.36
#